data_AF-A0A7S0C4Z9-F1
#
_entry.id   AF-A0A7S0C4Z9-F1
#
_cell.length_a   1.000
_cell.length_b   1.000
_cell.length_c   1.000
_cell.angle_alpha   90.00
_cell.angle_beta   90.00
_cell.angle_gamma   90.00
#
_symmetry.space_group_name_H-M   'P 1'
#
loop_
_entity.id
_entity.type
_entity.pdbx_description
1 polymer ?
#
loop_
_entity_poly.entity_id
_entity_poly.type
_entity_poly.pdbx_seq_one_letter_code
_entity_poly.pdbx_strand_id
1 'polypeptide(L)'
;MVQVVPGSFISLNTPMSSLIDLIHSKSYEAVVERARAFPKEAADKNKDDITALHWVTYDNAPLNVVKAIYDAWPGALYVSNRHGNTPLDVAMKCASDEIIQFLQNPEEEQERRRLMSHLLHLRQEMHAVQNENARLFQQYHDLTITHNTNAATISSLQNELDASGCIIEEEGTRRSSGISEMTFDTFDL
;
A
#
# COMPACT_ATOMS: atom_id res chain seq x y z
N MET A 1 9.34 -23.45 16.14
CA MET A 1 8.94 -23.08 14.76
C MET A 1 7.42 -22.92 14.76
N VAL A 2 6.95 -21.68 14.82
CA VAL A 2 5.52 -21.35 14.75
C VAL A 2 5.12 -21.43 13.28
N GLN A 3 4.38 -22.46 12.89
CA GLN A 3 3.72 -22.48 11.60
C GLN A 3 2.43 -21.69 11.72
N VAL A 4 2.44 -20.51 11.09
CA VAL A 4 1.27 -19.74 10.73
C VAL A 4 0.44 -20.61 9.78
N VAL A 5 -0.73 -21.08 10.23
CA VAL A 5 -1.72 -21.74 9.38
C VAL A 5 -2.59 -20.63 8.80
N PRO A 6 -2.51 -20.32 7.49
CA PRO A 6 -3.36 -19.32 6.88
C PRO A 6 -4.69 -19.95 6.52
N GLY A 7 -5.76 -19.31 6.97
CA GLY A 7 -7.09 -19.42 6.37
C GLY A 7 -7.79 -20.73 6.64
N SER A 8 -8.80 -20.68 7.49
CA SER A 8 -9.90 -21.62 7.52
C SER A 8 -10.33 -21.93 6.08
N PHE A 9 -9.97 -23.11 5.59
CA PHE A 9 -10.62 -23.72 4.44
C PHE A 9 -12.08 -23.92 4.85
N ILE A 10 -12.91 -22.91 4.63
CA ILE A 10 -14.36 -23.05 4.69
C ILE A 10 -14.66 -24.08 3.61
N SER A 11 -15.02 -25.29 4.03
CA SER A 11 -15.31 -26.39 3.13
C SER A 11 -16.39 -25.94 2.15
N LEU A 12 -16.00 -25.61 0.91
CA LEU A 12 -16.89 -25.37 -0.23
C LEU A 12 -17.70 -26.62 -0.65
N ASN A 13 -17.68 -27.66 0.20
CA ASN A 13 -18.20 -28.99 -0.05
C ASN A 13 -19.34 -29.34 0.92
N THR A 14 -20.15 -28.38 1.35
CA THR A 14 -21.53 -28.67 1.73
C THR A 14 -22.38 -28.68 0.46
N PRO A 15 -22.68 -29.86 -0.12
CA PRO A 15 -23.60 -29.94 -1.23
C PRO A 15 -24.98 -29.57 -0.68
N MET A 16 -25.73 -28.70 -1.37
CA MET A 16 -27.16 -28.43 -1.13
C MET A 16 -27.55 -27.44 0.00
N SER A 17 -26.78 -26.38 0.27
CA SER A 17 -27.32 -25.23 1.00
C SER A 17 -27.51 -24.03 0.06
N SER A 18 -28.76 -23.60 -0.12
CA SER A 18 -29.07 -22.37 -0.85
C SER A 18 -28.52 -21.16 -0.09
N LEU A 19 -28.25 -20.03 -0.77
CA LEU A 19 -27.89 -18.77 -0.13
C LEU A 19 -28.86 -18.42 1.02
N ILE A 20 -30.14 -18.74 0.85
CA ILE A 20 -31.19 -18.53 1.87
C ILE A 20 -31.01 -19.46 3.09
N ASP A 21 -30.62 -20.72 2.88
CA ASP A 21 -30.41 -21.67 3.99
C ASP A 21 -29.23 -21.24 4.85
N LEU A 22 -28.18 -20.66 4.24
CA LEU A 22 -27.04 -20.11 4.95
C LEU A 22 -27.39 -18.88 5.80
N ILE A 23 -28.36 -18.07 5.33
CA ILE A 23 -28.89 -16.93 6.09
C ILE A 23 -29.66 -17.46 7.31
N HIS A 24 -30.54 -18.44 7.14
CA HIS A 24 -31.26 -19.06 8.27
C HIS A 24 -30.33 -19.73 9.28
N SER A 25 -29.23 -20.33 8.82
CA SER A 25 -28.22 -20.92 9.71
C SER A 25 -27.31 -19.87 10.36
N LYS A 26 -27.51 -18.57 10.10
CA LYS A 26 -26.73 -17.43 10.60
C LYS A 26 -25.22 -17.56 10.30
N SER A 27 -24.87 -18.26 9.22
CA SER A 27 -23.48 -18.46 8.80
C SER A 27 -23.04 -17.30 7.90
N TYR A 28 -22.91 -16.12 8.49
CA TYR A 28 -22.67 -14.86 7.78
C TYR A 28 -21.39 -14.86 6.92
N GLU A 29 -20.34 -15.54 7.35
CA GLU A 29 -19.10 -15.68 6.59
C GLU A 29 -19.32 -16.49 5.30
N ALA A 30 -20.05 -17.61 5.39
CA ALA A 30 -20.39 -18.42 4.22
C ALA A 30 -21.35 -17.69 3.27
N VAL A 31 -22.26 -16.86 3.79
CA VAL A 31 -23.17 -16.04 2.98
C VAL A 31 -22.38 -15.04 2.12
N VAL A 32 -21.37 -14.36 2.68
CA VAL A 32 -20.55 -13.39 1.93
C VAL A 32 -19.79 -14.08 0.81
N GLU A 33 -19.16 -15.22 1.09
CA GLU A 33 -18.41 -15.98 0.08
C GLU A 33 -19.34 -16.55 -1.00
N ARG A 34 -20.51 -17.06 -0.62
CA ARG A 34 -21.51 -17.56 -1.58
C ARG A 34 -22.07 -16.44 -2.46
N ALA A 35 -22.39 -15.28 -1.89
CA ALA A 35 -22.88 -14.13 -2.64
C ALA A 35 -21.86 -13.63 -3.68
N ARG A 36 -20.57 -13.69 -3.34
CA ARG A 36 -19.47 -13.37 -4.28
C ARG A 36 -19.30 -14.41 -5.37
N ALA A 37 -19.36 -15.69 -5.02
CA ALA A 37 -19.15 -16.79 -5.97
C ALA A 37 -20.36 -17.00 -6.90
N PHE A 38 -21.58 -16.78 -6.40
CA PHE A 38 -22.84 -17.04 -7.11
C PHE A 38 -23.80 -15.85 -6.99
N PRO A 39 -23.52 -14.71 -7.65
CA PRO A 39 -24.37 -13.52 -7.56
C PRO A 39 -25.79 -13.73 -8.10
N LYS A 40 -25.99 -14.74 -8.97
CA LYS A 40 -27.32 -15.12 -9.46
C LYS A 40 -28.22 -15.66 -8.36
N GLU A 41 -27.68 -16.34 -7.35
CA GLU A 41 -28.46 -16.87 -6.22
C GLU A 41 -29.00 -15.76 -5.33
N ALA A 42 -28.36 -14.57 -5.33
CA ALA A 42 -28.89 -13.40 -4.61
C ALA A 42 -30.21 -12.90 -5.24
N ALA A 43 -30.44 -13.20 -6.52
CA ALA A 43 -31.67 -12.87 -7.24
C ALA A 43 -32.76 -13.95 -7.13
N ASP A 44 -32.46 -15.10 -6.52
CA ASP A 44 -33.44 -16.14 -6.32
C ASP A 44 -34.52 -15.66 -5.34
N LYS A 45 -35.76 -15.86 -5.74
CA LYS A 45 -36.94 -15.56 -4.95
C LYS A 45 -37.53 -16.86 -4.42
N ASN A 46 -37.94 -16.84 -3.16
CA ASN A 46 -38.77 -17.91 -2.60
C ASN A 46 -40.22 -17.80 -3.09
N LYS A 47 -41.05 -18.78 -2.73
CA LYS A 47 -42.48 -18.87 -3.10
C LYS A 47 -43.32 -17.64 -2.70
N ASP A 48 -42.83 -16.83 -1.78
CA ASP A 48 -43.46 -15.59 -1.30
C ASP A 48 -42.81 -14.32 -1.88
N ASP A 49 -42.06 -14.44 -2.99
CA ASP A 49 -41.27 -13.36 -3.61
C ASP A 49 -40.23 -12.73 -2.67
N ILE A 50 -39.87 -13.43 -1.60
CA ILE A 50 -38.88 -12.99 -0.63
C ILE A 50 -37.49 -13.24 -1.18
N THR A 51 -36.70 -12.17 -1.30
CA THR A 51 -35.30 -12.17 -1.74
C THR A 51 -34.35 -12.37 -0.57
N ALA A 52 -33.11 -12.79 -0.84
CA ALA A 52 -32.03 -12.84 0.16
C ALA A 52 -31.90 -11.54 0.97
N LEU A 53 -32.05 -10.38 0.32
CA LEU A 53 -31.96 -9.07 0.98
C LEU A 53 -33.06 -8.86 2.04
N HIS A 54 -34.27 -9.36 1.81
CA HIS A 54 -35.36 -9.30 2.81
C HIS A 54 -35.03 -10.12 4.06
N TRP A 55 -34.50 -11.33 3.88
CA TRP A 55 -34.14 -12.20 5.00
C TRP A 55 -33.06 -11.60 5.88
N VAL A 56 -31.98 -11.07 5.28
CA VAL A 56 -30.90 -10.45 6.06
C VAL A 56 -31.33 -9.16 6.75
N THR A 57 -32.27 -8.40 6.17
CA THR A 57 -32.86 -7.23 6.86
C THR A 57 -33.79 -7.65 8.00
N TYR A 58 -34.55 -8.74 7.82
CA TYR A 58 -35.47 -9.25 8.82
C TYR A 58 -34.73 -9.83 10.03
N ASP A 59 -33.67 -10.61 9.78
CA ASP A 59 -32.83 -11.23 10.82
C ASP A 59 -31.86 -10.23 11.49
N ASN A 60 -31.87 -8.96 11.07
CA ASN A 60 -30.93 -7.92 11.49
C ASN A 60 -29.47 -8.40 11.38
N ALA A 61 -29.15 -8.99 10.23
CA ALA A 61 -27.82 -9.50 9.94
C ALA A 61 -26.79 -8.37 9.95
N PRO A 62 -25.51 -8.66 10.23
CA PRO A 62 -24.48 -7.62 10.30
C PRO A 62 -24.34 -6.90 8.95
N LEU A 63 -24.04 -5.60 9.01
CA LEU A 63 -24.02 -4.70 7.84
C LEU A 63 -23.10 -5.19 6.71
N ASN A 64 -22.02 -5.89 7.04
CA ASN A 64 -21.11 -6.49 6.08
C ASN A 64 -21.80 -7.52 5.16
N VAL A 65 -22.72 -8.32 5.69
CA VAL A 65 -23.48 -9.33 4.94
C VAL A 65 -24.50 -8.65 4.04
N VAL A 66 -25.23 -7.66 4.58
CA VAL A 66 -26.20 -6.86 3.82
C VAL A 66 -25.51 -6.18 2.64
N LYS A 67 -24.34 -5.58 2.87
CA LYS A 67 -23.48 -4.98 1.83
C LYS A 67 -23.06 -6.02 0.79
N ALA A 68 -22.63 -7.21 1.19
CA ALA A 68 -22.21 -8.25 0.24
C ALA A 68 -23.35 -8.75 -0.65
N ILE A 69 -24.56 -8.93 -0.10
CA ILE A 69 -25.74 -9.33 -0.87
C ILE A 69 -26.19 -8.20 -1.81
N TYR A 70 -26.15 -6.95 -1.33
CA TYR A 70 -26.43 -5.78 -2.17
C TYR A 70 -25.43 -5.66 -3.32
N ASP A 71 -24.13 -5.81 -3.05
CA ASP A 71 -23.07 -5.74 -4.05
C ASP A 71 -23.21 -6.89 -5.09
N ALA A 72 -23.77 -8.04 -4.69
CA ALA A 72 -24.09 -9.15 -5.60
C ALA A 72 -25.31 -8.86 -6.49
N TRP A 73 -26.38 -8.28 -5.92
CA TRP A 73 -27.56 -7.87 -6.68
C TRP A 73 -28.20 -6.58 -6.15
N PRO A 74 -27.86 -5.40 -6.71
CA PRO A 74 -28.39 -4.12 -6.25
C PRO A 74 -29.87 -3.93 -6.60
N GLY A 75 -30.36 -4.62 -7.63
CA GLY A 75 -31.76 -4.60 -8.04
C GLY A 75 -32.73 -5.15 -6.98
N ALA A 76 -32.22 -5.90 -5.99
CA ALA A 76 -33.01 -6.45 -4.89
C ALA A 76 -33.77 -5.38 -4.09
N LEU A 77 -33.26 -4.14 -4.03
CA LEU A 77 -33.89 -3.03 -3.29
C LEU A 77 -35.30 -2.69 -3.79
N TYR A 78 -35.54 -2.86 -5.08
CA TYR A 78 -36.81 -2.51 -5.72
C TYR A 78 -37.77 -3.69 -5.80
N VAL A 79 -37.36 -4.85 -5.28
CA VAL A 79 -38.20 -6.05 -5.29
C VAL A 79 -39.14 -5.99 -4.11
N SER A 80 -40.44 -5.99 -4.37
CA SER A 80 -41.45 -6.20 -3.34
C SER A 80 -41.69 -7.69 -3.11
N ASN A 81 -41.83 -8.09 -1.85
CA ASN A 81 -42.34 -9.42 -1.50
C ASN A 81 -43.85 -9.54 -1.78
N ARG A 82 -44.43 -10.72 -1.52
CA ARG A 82 -45.86 -11.01 -1.69
C ARG A 82 -46.80 -10.10 -0.89
N HIS A 83 -46.29 -9.47 0.17
CA HIS A 83 -47.03 -8.51 0.99
C HIS A 83 -46.90 -7.06 0.47
N GLY A 84 -46.19 -6.84 -0.64
CA GLY A 84 -45.92 -5.51 -1.19
C GLY A 84 -44.86 -4.72 -0.42
N ASN A 85 -44.14 -5.33 0.52
CA ASN A 85 -43.06 -4.66 1.24
C ASN A 85 -41.74 -4.81 0.48
N THR A 86 -40.99 -3.72 0.37
CA THR A 86 -39.60 -3.72 -0.11
C THR A 86 -38.63 -4.09 1.04
N PRO A 87 -37.35 -4.41 0.75
CA PRO A 87 -36.35 -4.62 1.80
C PRO A 87 -36.21 -3.42 2.74
N LEU A 88 -36.39 -2.19 2.22
CA LEU A 88 -36.39 -0.98 3.03
C LEU A 88 -37.57 -0.96 4.02
N ASP A 89 -38.78 -1.35 3.57
CA ASP A 89 -39.96 -1.43 4.43
C ASP A 89 -39.81 -2.47 5.54
N VAL A 90 -39.14 -3.59 5.25
CA VAL A 90 -38.80 -4.61 6.24
C VAL A 90 -37.74 -4.08 7.22
N ALA A 91 -36.71 -3.40 6.70
CA ALA A 91 -35.65 -2.83 7.52
C ALA A 91 -36.20 -1.80 8.52
N MET A 92 -37.14 -0.93 8.12
CA MET A 92 -37.77 0.03 9.03
C MET A 92 -38.51 -0.62 10.21
N LYS A 93 -38.95 -1.88 10.07
CA LYS A 93 -39.70 -2.59 11.11
C LYS A 93 -38.82 -3.46 12.00
N CYS A 94 -37.74 -4.00 11.45
CA CYS A 94 -36.98 -5.10 12.08
C CYS A 94 -35.47 -4.86 12.18
N ALA A 95 -34.90 -3.93 11.42
CA ALA A 95 -33.45 -3.74 11.31
C ALA A 95 -32.93 -2.55 12.12
N SER A 96 -31.60 -2.48 12.27
CA SER A 96 -30.90 -1.36 12.89
C SER A 96 -30.86 -0.11 12.01
N ASP A 97 -30.69 1.06 12.65
CA ASP A 97 -30.55 2.36 11.97
C ASP A 97 -29.41 2.36 10.93
N GLU A 98 -28.33 1.62 11.20
CA GLU A 98 -27.20 1.47 10.26
C GLU A 98 -27.62 0.82 8.93
N ILE A 99 -28.46 -0.21 9.00
CA ILE A 99 -28.97 -0.91 7.82
C ILE A 99 -29.97 -0.02 7.07
N ILE A 100 -30.82 0.70 7.80
CA ILE A 100 -31.79 1.63 7.21
C ILE A 100 -31.06 2.74 6.45
N GLN A 101 -30.05 3.37 7.07
CA GLN A 101 -29.23 4.41 6.42
C GLN A 101 -28.52 3.87 5.17
N PHE A 102 -27.99 2.64 5.24
CA PHE A 102 -27.35 2.01 4.09
C PHE A 102 -28.32 1.79 2.92
N LEU A 103 -29.51 1.27 3.19
CA LEU A 103 -30.52 0.97 2.16
C LEU A 103 -31.16 2.24 1.59
N GLN A 104 -31.15 3.36 2.35
CA GLN A 104 -31.68 4.64 1.89
C GLN A 104 -30.80 5.28 0.82
N ASN A 105 -29.48 5.31 1.02
CA ASN A 105 -28.50 5.90 0.10
C ASN A 105 -27.35 4.92 -0.24
N PRO A 106 -27.64 3.80 -0.94
CA PRO A 106 -26.65 2.74 -1.15
C PRO A 106 -25.53 3.15 -2.12
N GLU A 107 -25.84 3.97 -3.13
CA GLU A 107 -24.88 4.48 -4.12
C GLU A 107 -23.85 5.43 -3.49
N GLU A 108 -24.30 6.37 -2.66
CA GLU A 108 -23.44 7.33 -1.96
C GLU A 108 -22.45 6.61 -1.04
N GLU A 109 -22.93 5.62 -0.27
CA GLU A 109 -22.10 4.83 0.62
C GLU A 109 -21.18 3.86 -0.15
N GLN A 110 -21.58 3.36 -1.32
CA GLN A 110 -20.70 2.58 -2.18
C GLN A 110 -19.57 3.44 -2.75
N GLU A 111 -19.89 4.64 -3.24
CA GLU A 111 -18.90 5.58 -3.77
C GLU A 111 -17.95 6.06 -2.68
N ARG A 112 -18.47 6.41 -1.50
CA ARG A 112 -17.66 6.73 -0.32
C ARG A 112 -16.69 5.60 0.03
N ARG A 113 -17.13 4.33 -0.01
CA ARG A 113 -16.26 3.17 0.22
C ARG A 113 -15.17 3.05 -0.83
N ARG A 114 -15.51 3.20 -2.12
CA ARG A 114 -14.54 3.17 -3.23
C ARG A 114 -13.50 4.27 -3.10
N LEU A 115 -13.95 5.51 -2.89
CA LEU A 115 -13.10 6.67 -2.69
C LEU A 115 -12.19 6.50 -1.48
N MET A 116 -12.72 6.02 -0.34
CA MET A 116 -11.92 5.77 0.86
C MET A 116 -10.83 4.72 0.60
N SER A 117 -11.15 3.63 -0.09
CA SER A 117 -10.17 2.60 -0.42
C SER A 117 -9.08 3.14 -1.34
N HIS A 118 -9.44 3.93 -2.35
CA HIS A 118 -8.49 4.54 -3.27
C HIS A 118 -7.59 5.56 -2.56
N LEU A 119 -8.16 6.41 -1.70
CA LEU A 119 -7.42 7.41 -0.92
C LEU A 119 -6.42 6.74 0.04
N LEU A 120 -6.80 5.61 0.65
CA LEU A 120 -5.89 4.83 1.49
C LEU A 120 -4.71 4.27 0.70
N HIS A 121 -4.96 3.76 -0.51
CA HIS A 121 -3.91 3.27 -1.39
C HIS A 121 -2.95 4.39 -1.81
N LEU A 122 -3.48 5.53 -2.26
CA LEU A 122 -2.68 6.71 -2.59
C LEU A 122 -1.85 7.20 -1.39
N ARG A 123 -2.43 7.18 -0.19
CA ARG A 123 -1.70 7.53 1.04
C ARG A 123 -0.51 6.60 1.27
N GLN A 124 -0.68 5.29 1.07
CA GLN A 124 0.39 4.31 1.21
C GLN A 124 1.50 4.56 0.18
N GLU A 125 1.13 4.82 -1.08
CA GLU A 125 2.09 5.14 -2.14
C GLU A 125 2.86 6.43 -1.83
N MET A 126 2.16 7.47 -1.38
CA MET A 126 2.81 8.73 -0.95
C MET A 126 3.81 8.49 0.19
N HIS A 127 3.48 7.68 1.17
CA HIS A 127 4.41 7.32 2.25
C HIS A 127 5.62 6.54 1.72
N ALA A 128 5.42 5.64 0.76
CA ALA A 128 6.53 4.91 0.15
C ALA A 128 7.51 5.86 -0.57
N VAL A 129 6.98 6.82 -1.33
CA VAL A 129 7.80 7.85 -2.00
C VAL A 129 8.53 8.75 -0.99
N GLN A 130 7.86 9.16 0.09
CA GLN A 130 8.49 9.96 1.15
C GLN A 130 9.65 9.23 1.83
N ASN A 131 9.47 7.93 2.10
CA ASN A 131 10.51 7.11 2.71
C ASN A 131 11.71 6.95 1.78
N GLU A 132 11.46 6.76 0.47
CA GLU A 132 12.55 6.65 -0.50
C GLU A 132 13.30 7.97 -0.67
N ASN A 133 12.60 9.10 -0.70
CA ASN A 133 13.24 10.41 -0.68
C ASN A 133 14.10 10.61 0.58
N ALA A 134 13.62 10.22 1.76
CA ALA A 134 14.38 10.31 3.00
C ALA A 134 15.68 9.46 2.95
N ARG A 135 15.61 8.26 2.36
CA ARG A 135 16.80 7.41 2.14
C ARG A 135 17.81 8.07 1.20
N LEU A 136 17.34 8.61 0.08
CA LEU A 136 18.21 9.29 -0.89
C LEU A 136 18.88 10.52 -0.26
N PHE A 137 18.16 11.29 0.56
CA PHE A 137 18.74 12.41 1.30
C PHE A 137 19.86 11.96 2.25
N GLN A 138 19.64 10.86 2.97
CA GLN A 138 20.66 10.32 3.87
C GLN A 138 21.88 9.80 3.12
N GLN A 139 21.67 9.07 2.01
CA GLN A 139 22.75 8.61 1.15
C GLN A 139 23.58 9.78 0.60
N TYR A 140 22.94 10.86 0.15
CA TYR A 140 23.63 12.05 -0.33
C TYR A 140 24.45 12.72 0.78
N HIS A 141 23.90 12.78 1.99
CA HIS A 141 24.62 13.31 3.16
C HIS A 141 25.87 12.48 3.47
N ASP A 142 25.75 11.16 3.51
CA ASP A 142 26.87 10.24 3.76
C ASP A 142 27.95 10.38 2.67
N LEU A 143 27.54 10.47 1.40
CA LEU A 143 28.47 10.68 0.28
C LEU A 143 29.25 11.99 0.44
N THR A 144 28.58 13.06 0.85
CA THR A 144 29.21 14.37 1.07
C THR A 144 30.24 14.30 2.20
N ILE A 145 29.93 13.59 3.29
CA ILE A 145 30.88 13.36 4.38
C ILE A 145 32.10 12.59 3.88
N THR A 146 31.89 11.48 3.15
CA THR A 146 33.01 10.66 2.63
C THR A 146 33.90 11.41 1.65
N HIS A 147 33.32 12.25 0.79
CA HIS A 147 34.09 13.07 -0.13
C HIS A 147 34.98 14.07 0.61
N ASN A 148 34.45 14.74 1.65
CA ASN A 148 35.22 15.68 2.46
C ASN A 148 36.34 15.01 3.26
N THR A 149 36.10 13.81 3.81
CA THR A 149 37.15 13.05 4.51
C THR A 149 38.24 12.56 3.54
N ASN A 150 37.86 12.15 2.33
CA ASN A 150 38.82 11.75 1.29
C ASN A 150 39.66 12.94 0.82
N ALA A 151 39.06 14.11 0.64
CA ALA A 151 39.79 15.34 0.32
C ALA A 151 40.81 15.70 1.41
N ALA A 152 40.41 15.63 2.68
CA ALA A 152 41.30 15.90 3.82
C ALA A 152 42.48 14.92 3.90
N THR A 153 42.24 13.62 3.66
CA THR A 153 43.30 12.60 3.65
C THR A 153 44.25 12.77 2.46
N ILE A 154 43.74 13.10 1.27
CA ILE A 154 44.58 13.41 0.10
C ILE A 154 45.49 14.61 0.39
N SER A 155 44.97 15.70 0.97
CA SER A 155 45.79 16.86 1.35
C SER A 155 46.86 16.51 2.39
N SER A 156 46.57 15.61 3.34
CA SER A 156 47.58 15.14 4.29
C SER A 156 48.69 14.35 3.60
N LEU A 157 48.35 13.45 2.68
CA LEU A 157 49.32 12.65 1.93
C LEU A 157 50.21 13.53 1.03
N GLN A 158 49.67 14.58 0.43
CA GLN A 158 50.43 15.53 -0.37
C GLN A 158 51.48 16.27 0.46
N ASN A 159 51.10 16.75 1.66
CA ASN A 159 52.06 17.41 2.56
C ASN A 159 53.20 16.47 2.99
N GLU A 160 52.91 15.18 3.22
CA GLU A 160 53.95 14.17 3.53
C GLU A 160 54.88 13.90 2.33
N LEU A 161 54.33 13.91 1.11
CA LEU A 161 55.11 13.75 -0.12
C LEU A 161 56.06 14.93 -0.33
N ASP A 162 55.57 16.16 -0.14
CA ASP A 162 56.36 17.38 -0.27
C ASP A 162 57.45 17.47 0.81
N ALA A 163 57.15 17.03 2.04
CA ALA A 163 58.13 16.91 3.11
C ALA A 163 59.23 15.88 2.80
N SER A 164 58.89 14.80 2.09
CA SER A 164 59.83 13.74 1.71
C SER A 164 60.68 14.12 0.49
N GLY A 165 60.13 14.87 -0.48
CA GLY A 165 60.84 15.37 -1.65
C GLY A 165 61.95 16.37 -1.31
N CYS A 166 61.75 17.17 -0.25
CA CYS A 166 62.74 18.12 0.27
C CYS A 166 64.03 17.43 0.77
N ILE A 167 63.97 16.13 1.12
CA ILE A 167 65.12 15.38 1.64
C ILE A 167 66.05 14.89 0.51
N ILE A 168 65.56 14.80 -0.74
CA ILE A 168 66.31 14.19 -1.86
C ILE A 168 67.23 15.20 -2.57
N GLU A 169 67.02 16.51 -2.43
CA GLU A 169 67.85 17.53 -3.11
C GLU A 169 69.17 17.85 -2.39
N GLU A 170 69.40 17.40 -1.15
CA GLU A 170 70.62 17.74 -0.40
C GLU A 170 71.85 16.83 -0.65
N GLU A 171 71.71 15.64 -1.25
CA GLU A 171 72.85 14.70 -1.41
C GLU A 171 73.61 14.80 -2.75
N GLY A 172 73.20 15.67 -3.69
CA GLY A 172 73.78 15.74 -5.04
C GLY A 172 74.99 16.66 -5.26
N THR A 173 75.26 17.65 -4.40
CA THR A 173 76.13 18.79 -4.76
C THR A 173 77.47 18.83 -4.00
N ARG A 174 78.12 17.68 -3.83
CA ARG A 174 79.53 17.63 -3.40
C ARG A 174 80.37 16.80 -4.38
N ARG A 175 80.78 17.38 -5.50
CA ARG A 175 82.08 17.11 -6.15
C ARG A 175 82.35 18.03 -7.36
N SER A 176 83.61 18.48 -7.42
CA SER A 176 84.32 19.29 -8.44
C SER A 176 83.93 20.76 -8.53
N SER A 177 84.71 21.77 -8.10
CA SER A 177 86.16 22.09 -8.19
C SER A 177 86.62 22.56 -9.58
N GLY A 178 86.91 23.86 -9.70
CA GLY A 178 87.63 24.50 -10.82
C GLY A 178 86.81 24.51 -12.12
N ILE A 179 86.86 25.49 -13.01
CA ILE A 179 88.03 26.14 -13.60
C ILE A 179 87.51 27.41 -14.30
N SER A 180 88.19 28.54 -14.06
CA SER A 180 88.38 29.75 -14.91
C SER A 180 87.21 30.46 -15.60
N GLU A 181 87.12 31.76 -15.27
CA GLU A 181 86.91 32.91 -16.16
C GLU A 181 86.83 32.63 -17.67
N MET A 182 85.79 33.17 -18.32
CA MET A 182 85.98 34.00 -19.51
C MET A 182 84.77 34.91 -19.72
N THR A 183 85.02 36.20 -19.61
CA THR A 183 84.17 37.31 -20.04
C THR A 183 83.88 37.22 -21.54
N PHE A 184 82.66 37.53 -21.97
CA PHE A 184 82.42 38.03 -23.31
C PHE A 184 81.35 39.12 -23.29
N ASP A 185 81.79 40.30 -23.74
CA ASP A 185 81.04 41.52 -23.96
C ASP A 185 80.00 41.40 -25.09
N THR A 186 79.31 42.53 -25.28
CA THR A 186 78.63 43.05 -26.50
C THR A 186 77.16 42.63 -26.71
N PHE A 187 76.21 43.59 -26.59
CA PHE A 187 75.59 44.41 -27.67
C PHE A 187 74.76 43.52 -28.62
N ASP A 188 73.49 43.77 -28.97
CA ASP A 188 72.81 45.03 -29.27
C ASP A 188 71.29 44.75 -29.46
N LEU A 189 70.46 45.78 -29.21
CA LEU A 189 69.05 46.04 -29.64
C LEU A 189 67.91 45.10 -29.20
#